data_AF-A0A5C4YDA9-F1
#
_entry.id   AF-A0A5C4YDA9-F1
#
_cell.length_a   1.000
_cell.length_b   1.000
_cell.length_c   1.000
_cell.angle_alpha   90.00
_cell.angle_beta   90.00
_cell.angle_gamma   90.00
#
_symmetry.space_group_name_H-M   'P 1'
#
loop_
_entity.id
_entity.type
_entity.pdbx_description
1 polymer ?
#
loop_
_entity_poly.entity_id
_entity_poly.type
_entity_poly.pdbx_seq_one_letter_code
_entity_poly.pdbx_strand_id
1 'polypeptide(L)'
;CKTCSGTGAKDGKLQTCPKCKGRGQVGISQGFITFAQTCPDCKGSGESASEKCKDCKGRGYEELKDSVEVNIPEGIDNGMNLRVAAKGNLSKSGNRGDLYVKVIVEEDDTFIRDDEDIYIEFPVFFTQAILGQSIKVPTIRGEATLNLPKGAK
;
A
#
# COMPACT_ATOMS: atom_id res chain seq x y z
N CYS A 1 12.77 -9.62 -12.93
CA CYS A 1 13.49 -9.79 -14.20
C CYS A 1 13.50 -11.26 -14.55
N LYS A 2 12.67 -11.63 -15.52
CA LYS A 2 12.54 -13.01 -16.00
C LYS A 2 13.87 -13.54 -16.56
N THR A 3 14.64 -12.73 -17.27
CA THR A 3 15.88 -13.12 -17.94
C THR A 3 17.00 -13.56 -17.00
N CYS A 4 17.08 -12.97 -15.80
CA CYS A 4 18.13 -13.30 -14.83
C CYS A 4 17.61 -13.94 -13.55
N SER A 5 16.32 -14.25 -13.46
CA SER A 5 15.68 -14.86 -12.27
C SER A 5 16.08 -14.20 -10.93
N GLY A 6 16.11 -12.86 -10.88
CA GLY A 6 16.44 -12.14 -9.64
C GLY A 6 17.93 -11.93 -9.33
N THR A 7 18.84 -12.58 -10.06
CA THR A 7 20.29 -12.51 -9.80
C THR A 7 20.93 -11.19 -10.24
N GLY A 8 20.36 -10.53 -11.27
CA GLY A 8 20.96 -9.35 -11.90
C GLY A 8 22.14 -9.66 -12.84
N ALA A 9 22.49 -10.93 -13.01
CA ALA A 9 23.56 -11.37 -13.91
C ALA A 9 23.03 -11.70 -15.30
N LYS A 10 23.88 -11.56 -16.32
CA LYS A 10 23.58 -12.05 -17.67
C LYS A 10 23.32 -13.56 -17.63
N ASP A 11 22.21 -13.97 -18.23
CA ASP A 11 21.69 -15.36 -18.25
C ASP A 11 21.54 -16.00 -16.86
N GLY A 12 21.46 -15.18 -15.80
CA GLY A 12 21.38 -15.67 -14.42
C GLY A 12 22.68 -16.29 -13.88
N LYS A 13 23.79 -16.23 -14.62
CA LYS A 13 25.05 -16.89 -14.25
C LYS A 13 25.84 -16.04 -13.26
N LEU A 14 25.92 -16.53 -12.04
CA LEU A 14 26.76 -15.97 -11.00
C LEU A 14 28.12 -16.67 -10.98
N GLN A 15 29.14 -15.93 -10.57
CA GLN A 15 30.48 -16.47 -10.31
C GLN A 15 30.87 -16.18 -8.86
N THR A 16 31.78 -16.99 -8.32
CA THR A 16 32.35 -16.73 -6.99
C THR A 16 32.90 -15.31 -6.94
N CYS A 17 32.49 -14.54 -5.92
CA CYS A 17 32.89 -13.15 -5.82
C CYS A 17 34.42 -13.06 -5.67
N PRO A 18 35.13 -12.37 -6.57
CA PRO A 18 36.59 -12.33 -6.55
C PRO A 18 37.14 -11.62 -5.31
N LYS A 19 36.36 -10.69 -4.75
CA LYS A 19 36.76 -9.87 -3.61
C LYS A 19 36.69 -10.61 -2.27
N CYS A 20 35.61 -11.35 -2.01
CA CYS A 20 35.48 -12.13 -0.78
C CYS A 20 35.83 -13.62 -0.96
N LYS A 21 36.12 -14.05 -2.20
CA LYS A 21 36.40 -15.46 -2.57
C LYS A 21 35.32 -16.42 -2.03
N GLY A 22 34.05 -16.05 -2.18
CA GLY A 22 32.92 -16.86 -1.70
C GLY A 22 32.55 -16.66 -0.23
N ARG A 23 33.34 -15.92 0.56
CA ARG A 23 33.10 -15.77 2.01
C ARG A 23 31.93 -14.86 2.38
N GLY A 24 31.41 -14.07 1.44
CA GLY A 24 30.34 -13.09 1.71
C GLY A 24 30.78 -11.86 2.53
N GLN A 25 31.94 -11.92 3.18
CA GLN A 25 32.50 -10.86 4.01
C GLN A 25 33.97 -10.57 3.65
N VAL A 26 34.41 -9.35 3.93
CA VAL A 26 35.79 -8.87 3.77
C VAL A 26 36.30 -8.37 5.11
N GLY A 27 37.54 -8.70 5.45
CA GLY A 27 38.20 -8.14 6.63
C GLY A 27 38.72 -6.74 6.31
N ILE A 28 38.37 -5.76 7.13
CA ILE A 28 38.94 -4.42 7.09
C ILE A 28 39.78 -4.25 8.35
N SER A 29 41.08 -4.04 8.17
CA SER A 29 42.01 -3.82 9.28
C SER A 29 42.15 -2.33 9.54
N GLN A 30 41.91 -1.92 10.78
CA GLN A 30 42.17 -0.57 11.28
C GLN A 30 43.13 -0.68 12.46
N GLY A 31 44.42 -0.43 12.20
CA GLY A 31 45.48 -0.68 13.17
C GLY A 31 45.63 -2.17 13.48
N PHE A 32 45.60 -2.52 14.76
CA PHE A 32 45.75 -3.89 15.28
C PHE A 32 44.44 -4.68 15.34
N ILE A 33 43.30 -4.09 14.97
CA ILE A 33 41.98 -4.74 15.00
C ILE A 33 41.50 -4.99 13.56
N THR A 34 41.00 -6.20 13.30
CA THR A 34 40.36 -6.57 12.03
C THR A 34 38.86 -6.72 12.25
N PHE A 35 38.07 -5.96 11.51
CA PHE A 35 36.61 -6.04 11.51
C PHE A 35 36.11 -6.81 10.29
N ALA A 36 35.15 -7.71 10.50
CA ALA A 36 34.43 -8.34 9.40
C ALA A 36 33.34 -7.39 8.91
N GLN A 37 33.43 -6.97 7.65
CA GLN A 37 32.39 -6.19 6.98
C GLN A 37 31.76 -7.04 5.86
N THR A 38 30.46 -6.93 5.65
CA THR A 38 29.78 -7.51 4.49
C THR A 38 30.46 -7.08 3.21
N CYS A 39 30.78 -8.02 2.33
CA CYS A 39 31.46 -7.73 1.07
C CYS A 39 30.58 -6.78 0.22
N PRO A 40 31.08 -5.60 -0.18
CA PRO A 40 30.25 -4.62 -0.91
C PRO A 40 29.88 -5.08 -2.33
N ASP A 41 30.67 -5.97 -2.93
CA ASP A 41 30.49 -6.42 -4.32
C ASP A 41 29.40 -7.50 -4.44
N CYS A 42 29.33 -8.41 -3.46
CA CYS A 42 28.32 -9.49 -3.43
C CYS A 42 27.21 -9.26 -2.39
N LYS A 43 27.31 -8.20 -1.58
CA LYS A 43 26.36 -7.89 -0.49
C LYS A 43 26.06 -9.08 0.43
N GLY A 44 27.07 -9.89 0.72
CA GLY A 44 26.92 -11.07 1.59
C GLY A 44 26.65 -12.40 0.88
N SER A 45 26.26 -12.42 -0.40
CA SER A 45 25.90 -13.68 -1.08
C SER A 45 27.10 -14.61 -1.35
N GLY A 46 28.34 -14.11 -1.33
CA GLY A 46 29.53 -14.84 -1.77
C GLY A 46 29.68 -14.93 -3.29
N GLU A 47 28.66 -14.56 -4.04
CA GLU A 47 28.59 -14.66 -5.50
C GLU A 47 28.29 -13.31 -6.15
N SER A 48 28.91 -13.02 -7.29
CA SER A 48 28.74 -11.78 -8.02
C SER A 48 28.50 -12.03 -9.51
N ALA A 49 27.80 -11.12 -10.17
CA ALA A 49 27.63 -11.15 -11.62
C ALA A 49 28.96 -10.82 -12.33
N SER A 50 29.40 -11.64 -13.28
CA SER A 50 30.51 -11.32 -14.19
C SER A 50 30.11 -10.22 -15.17
N GLU A 51 28.93 -10.38 -15.77
CA GLU A 51 28.29 -9.41 -16.64
C GLU A 51 26.90 -9.08 -16.10
N LYS A 52 26.54 -7.79 -16.14
CA LYS A 52 25.21 -7.33 -15.74
C LYS A 52 24.16 -7.80 -16.74
N CYS A 53 22.99 -8.20 -16.24
CA CYS A 53 21.82 -8.45 -17.08
C CYS A 53 21.46 -7.18 -17.87
N LYS A 54 21.29 -7.29 -19.20
CA LYS A 54 20.97 -6.16 -20.08
C LYS A 54 19.58 -5.57 -19.77
N ASP A 55 18.61 -6.42 -19.47
CA ASP A 55 17.21 -6.01 -19.30
C ASP A 55 16.97 -5.25 -18.00
N CYS A 56 17.47 -5.78 -16.87
CA CYS A 56 17.34 -5.11 -15.57
C CYS A 56 18.52 -4.21 -15.21
N LYS A 57 19.56 -4.14 -16.06
CA LYS A 57 20.81 -3.39 -15.83
C LYS A 57 21.51 -3.75 -14.52
N GLY A 58 21.39 -5.00 -14.09
CA GLY A 58 21.97 -5.49 -12.83
C GLY A 58 21.09 -5.31 -11.58
N ARG A 59 19.86 -4.78 -11.71
CA ARG A 59 18.95 -4.60 -10.56
C ARG A 59 18.36 -5.92 -10.03
N GLY A 60 18.21 -6.92 -10.89
CA GLY A 60 17.57 -8.21 -10.55
C GLY A 60 16.04 -8.18 -10.58
N TYR A 61 15.41 -7.01 -10.56
CA TYR A 61 13.96 -6.84 -10.73
C TYR A 61 13.64 -6.00 -11.96
N GLU A 62 12.39 -6.10 -12.41
CA GLU A 62 11.82 -5.25 -13.46
C GLU A 62 10.49 -4.74 -12.95
N GLU A 63 10.11 -3.54 -13.35
CA GLU A 63 8.82 -2.94 -13.01
C GLU A 63 7.85 -3.27 -14.13
N LEU A 64 6.71 -3.88 -13.77
CA LEU A 64 5.66 -4.24 -14.69
C LEU A 64 4.42 -3.41 -14.35
N LYS A 65 3.71 -2.96 -15.38
CA LYS A 65 2.36 -2.40 -15.21
C LYS A 65 1.38 -3.56 -15.08
N ASP A 66 0.64 -3.58 -13.98
CA ASP A 66 -0.40 -4.55 -13.69
C ASP A 66 -1.67 -3.79 -13.29
N SER A 67 -2.84 -4.33 -13.64
CA SER A 67 -4.14 -3.76 -13.28
C SER A 67 -4.83 -4.71 -12.31
N VAL A 68 -5.32 -4.17 -11.19
CA VAL A 68 -5.96 -4.95 -10.14
C VAL A 68 -7.36 -4.37 -9.90
N GLU A 69 -8.37 -5.20 -10.09
CA GLU A 69 -9.74 -4.88 -9.71
C GLU A 69 -9.92 -5.13 -8.22
N VAL A 70 -10.44 -4.13 -7.50
CA VAL A 70 -10.65 -4.18 -6.06
C VAL A 70 -12.12 -3.84 -5.80
N ASN A 71 -12.85 -4.81 -5.27
CA ASN A 71 -14.22 -4.59 -4.83
C ASN A 71 -14.20 -3.95 -3.45
N ILE A 72 -14.76 -2.75 -3.35
CA ILE A 72 -14.90 -2.02 -2.09
C ILE A 72 -16.30 -2.36 -1.53
N PRO A 73 -16.39 -3.12 -0.43
CA PRO A 73 -17.68 -3.45 0.16
C PRO A 73 -18.34 -2.22 0.78
N GLU A 74 -19.67 -2.23 0.89
CA GLU A 74 -20.38 -1.19 1.61
C GLU A 74 -20.01 -1.18 3.11
N GLY A 75 -20.06 0.00 3.73
CA GLY A 75 -19.80 0.17 5.15
C GLY A 75 -18.32 0.29 5.55
N ILE A 76 -17.38 0.18 4.60
CA ILE A 76 -15.96 0.45 4.89
C ILE A 76 -15.76 1.83 5.51
N ASP A 77 -14.84 1.90 6.46
CA ASP A 77 -14.53 3.10 7.22
C ASP A 77 -13.22 3.74 6.77
N ASN A 78 -13.05 5.02 7.12
CA ASN A 78 -11.84 5.77 6.83
C ASN A 78 -10.62 5.13 7.49
N GLY A 79 -9.54 4.99 6.73
CA GLY A 79 -8.30 4.39 7.21
C GLY A 79 -8.27 2.86 7.22
N MET A 80 -9.36 2.18 6.87
CA MET A 80 -9.37 0.73 6.72
C MET A 80 -8.37 0.26 5.64
N ASN A 81 -7.76 -0.90 5.87
CA ASN A 81 -6.84 -1.53 4.92
C ASN A 81 -7.49 -2.76 4.29
N LEU A 82 -7.67 -2.73 2.97
CA LEU A 82 -8.13 -3.87 2.18
C LEU A 82 -6.91 -4.66 1.68
N ARG A 83 -6.87 -5.95 2.00
CA ARG A 83 -5.81 -6.86 1.55
C ARG A 83 -6.21 -7.51 0.23
N VAL A 84 -5.44 -7.28 -0.81
CA VAL A 84 -5.53 -8.00 -2.09
C VAL A 84 -4.40 -9.02 -2.16
N ALA A 85 -4.78 -10.28 -1.95
CA ALA A 85 -3.84 -11.38 -1.85
C ALA A 85 -3.04 -11.60 -3.13
N ALA A 86 -1.74 -11.88 -2.99
CA ALA A 86 -0.82 -12.21 -4.07
C ALA A 86 -0.80 -11.16 -5.22
N LYS A 87 -1.05 -9.88 -4.91
CA LYS A 87 -0.95 -8.75 -5.85
C LYS A 87 0.19 -7.79 -5.53
N GLY A 88 1.00 -8.09 -4.53
CA GLY A 88 2.20 -7.31 -4.18
C GLY A 88 3.41 -7.64 -5.05
N ASN A 89 4.57 -7.17 -4.59
CA ASN A 89 5.84 -7.39 -5.28
C ASN A 89 6.30 -8.85 -5.21
N LEU A 90 6.99 -9.30 -6.25
CA LEU A 90 7.62 -10.62 -6.29
C LEU A 90 9.01 -10.57 -5.64
N SER A 91 9.22 -11.41 -4.64
CA SER A 91 10.54 -11.63 -4.03
C SER A 91 11.48 -12.37 -4.98
N LYS A 92 12.78 -12.25 -4.76
CA LYS A 92 13.80 -13.06 -5.45
C LYS A 92 13.59 -14.56 -5.25
N SER A 93 13.02 -14.96 -4.12
CA SER A 93 12.71 -16.36 -3.80
C SER A 93 11.44 -16.89 -4.48
N GLY A 94 10.76 -16.08 -5.30
CA GLY A 94 9.54 -16.46 -6.02
C GLY A 94 8.23 -16.24 -5.26
N ASN A 95 8.30 -15.89 -3.96
CA ASN A 95 7.10 -15.56 -3.18
C ASN A 95 6.57 -14.18 -3.57
N ARG A 96 5.26 -14.08 -3.85
CA ARG A 96 4.59 -12.81 -4.10
C ARG A 96 3.99 -12.29 -2.81
N GLY A 97 4.23 -11.02 -2.52
CA GLY A 97 3.58 -10.32 -1.41
C GLY A 97 2.13 -9.97 -1.71
N ASP A 98 1.50 -9.27 -0.77
CA ASP A 98 0.15 -8.77 -0.91
C ASP A 98 0.14 -7.28 -1.22
N LEU A 99 -0.94 -6.81 -1.84
CA LEU A 99 -1.22 -5.39 -2.01
C LEU A 99 -2.17 -4.96 -0.90
N TYR A 100 -1.79 -3.95 -0.13
CA TYR A 100 -2.66 -3.32 0.86
C TYR A 100 -3.17 -2.00 0.29
N VAL A 101 -4.49 -1.88 0.18
CA VAL A 101 -5.16 -0.66 -0.26
C VAL A 101 -5.70 0.03 0.98
N LYS A 102 -5.12 1.18 1.33
CA LYS A 102 -5.65 2.03 2.40
C LYS A 102 -6.77 2.89 1.84
N VAL A 103 -7.94 2.79 2.44
CA VAL A 103 -9.07 3.65 2.11
C VAL A 103 -8.89 4.98 2.85
N ILE A 104 -9.05 6.08 2.12
CA ILE A 104 -9.18 7.41 2.68
C ILE A 104 -10.52 7.92 2.18
N VAL A 105 -11.45 8.13 3.10
CA VAL A 105 -12.79 8.66 2.79
C VAL A 105 -12.70 10.17 2.81
N GLU A 106 -13.19 10.81 1.75
CA GLU A 106 -13.28 12.26 1.64
C GLU A 106 -14.42 12.79 2.52
N GLU A 107 -14.20 13.95 3.15
CA GLU A 107 -15.24 14.62 3.93
C GLU A 107 -16.34 15.13 3.01
N ASP A 108 -17.59 15.06 3.47
CA ASP A 108 -18.76 15.57 2.75
C ASP A 108 -19.29 16.82 3.44
N ASP A 109 -19.67 17.84 2.66
CA ASP A 109 -20.15 19.13 3.19
C ASP A 109 -21.54 19.01 3.85
N THR A 110 -22.30 17.98 3.52
CA THR A 110 -23.70 17.80 3.96
C THR A 110 -23.80 16.74 5.06
N PHE A 111 -23.02 15.66 4.95
CA PHE A 111 -23.10 14.51 5.83
C PHE A 111 -21.81 14.32 6.62
N ILE A 112 -21.96 14.24 7.94
CA ILE A 112 -20.87 13.88 8.85
C ILE A 112 -21.09 12.43 9.26
N ARG A 113 -20.16 11.55 8.90
CA ARG A 113 -20.17 10.16 9.34
C ARG A 113 -19.40 10.01 10.65
N ASP A 114 -20.01 9.37 11.61
CA ASP A 114 -19.39 8.95 12.87
C ASP A 114 -19.68 7.46 13.07
N ASP A 115 -18.69 6.62 12.84
CA ASP A 115 -18.83 5.16 12.85
C ASP A 115 -19.99 4.65 11.95
N GLU A 116 -21.07 4.18 12.57
CA GLU A 116 -22.28 3.64 11.94
C GLU A 116 -23.39 4.69 11.78
N ASP A 117 -23.21 5.89 12.35
CA ASP A 117 -24.16 6.98 12.33
C ASP A 117 -23.82 8.02 11.25
N ILE A 118 -24.87 8.63 10.71
CA ILE A 118 -24.78 9.73 9.76
C ILE A 118 -25.52 10.92 10.35
N TYR A 119 -24.79 12.00 10.56
CA TYR A 119 -25.30 13.29 10.98
C TYR A 119 -25.45 14.22 9.80
N ILE A 120 -26.44 15.11 9.91
CA ILE A 120 -26.67 16.21 8.99
C ILE A 120 -27.15 17.41 9.79
N GLU A 121 -26.61 18.58 9.48
CA GLU A 121 -27.16 19.85 9.94
C GLU A 121 -28.20 20.34 8.92
N PHE A 122 -29.48 20.17 9.24
CA PHE A 122 -30.57 20.58 8.36
C PHE A 122 -31.23 21.86 8.88
N PRO A 123 -31.09 23.01 8.19
CA PRO A 123 -31.70 24.25 8.63
C PRO A 123 -33.22 24.20 8.49
N VAL A 124 -33.93 24.53 9.57
CA VAL A 124 -35.39 24.61 9.60
C VAL A 124 -35.86 26.04 9.85
N PHE A 125 -36.95 26.46 9.20
CA PHE A 125 -37.53 27.77 9.47
C PHE A 125 -38.21 27.77 10.85
N PHE A 126 -38.06 28.87 11.57
CA PHE A 126 -38.63 29.05 12.91
C PHE A 126 -40.14 28.73 13.00
N THR A 127 -40.91 29.10 11.97
CA THR A 127 -42.36 28.81 11.90
C THR A 127 -42.64 27.30 11.82
N GLN A 128 -41.78 26.53 11.14
CA GLN A 128 -41.91 25.08 11.01
C GLN A 128 -41.64 24.39 12.35
N ALA A 129 -40.63 24.86 13.10
CA ALA A 129 -40.31 24.34 14.42
C ALA A 129 -41.44 24.62 15.44
N ILE A 130 -42.04 25.81 15.41
CA ILE A 130 -43.12 26.18 16.35
C ILE A 130 -44.44 25.49 16.02
N LEU A 131 -44.83 25.43 14.75
CA LEU A 131 -46.14 24.90 14.35
C LEU A 131 -46.13 23.37 14.19
N GLY A 132 -44.95 22.78 13.99
CA GLY A 132 -44.79 21.42 13.52
C GLY A 132 -45.09 21.32 12.03
N GLN A 133 -44.28 20.55 11.30
CA GLN A 133 -44.45 20.33 9.86
C GLN A 133 -43.76 19.04 9.42
N SER A 134 -44.30 18.36 8.41
CA SER A 134 -43.57 17.33 7.67
C SER A 134 -42.62 17.99 6.67
N ILE A 135 -41.31 17.86 6.87
CA ILE A 135 -40.27 18.37 5.99
C ILE A 135 -39.56 17.22 5.28
N LYS A 136 -38.99 17.49 4.11
CA LYS A 136 -38.15 16.55 3.39
C LYS A 136 -36.69 16.82 3.75
N VAL A 137 -36.01 15.81 4.28
CA VAL A 137 -34.59 15.86 4.62
C VAL A 137 -33.80 14.95 3.68
N PRO A 138 -32.62 15.38 3.21
CA PRO A 138 -31.77 14.53 2.41
C PRO A 138 -31.14 13.42 3.27
N THR A 139 -30.85 12.31 2.63
CA THR A 139 -30.22 11.12 3.20
C THR A 139 -29.18 10.60 2.20
N ILE A 140 -28.28 9.74 2.65
CA ILE A 140 -27.30 9.06 1.77
C ILE A 140 -27.93 8.20 0.67
N ARG A 141 -29.24 7.91 0.74
CA ARG A 141 -29.98 7.08 -0.23
C ARG A 141 -31.12 7.83 -0.94
N GLY A 142 -31.23 9.15 -0.81
CA GLY A 142 -32.31 9.96 -1.39
C GLY A 142 -32.94 10.89 -0.37
N GLU A 143 -34.27 11.01 -0.35
CA GLU A 143 -35.00 11.88 0.59
C GLU A 143 -35.82 11.05 1.58
N ALA A 144 -35.92 11.54 2.83
CA ALA A 144 -36.83 11.04 3.83
C ALA A 144 -37.76 12.15 4.32
N THR A 145 -38.99 11.78 4.70
CA THR A 145 -39.93 12.72 5.32
C THR A 145 -39.73 12.69 6.84
N LEU A 146 -39.29 13.82 7.40
CA LEU A 146 -39.16 14.02 8.83
C LEU A 146 -40.36 14.83 9.34
N ASN A 147 -41.07 14.28 10.33
CA ASN A 147 -42.16 14.98 11.00
C ASN A 147 -41.61 15.79 12.18
N LEU A 148 -41.51 17.10 12.02
CA LEU A 148 -41.16 18.01 13.12
C LEU A 148 -42.33 18.11 14.10
N PRO A 149 -42.13 17.75 15.38
CA PRO A 149 -43.14 17.96 16.40
C PRO A 149 -43.32 19.46 16.66
N LYS A 150 -44.52 19.81 17.15
CA LYS A 150 -44.82 21.18 17.55
C LYS A 150 -43.94 21.60 18.73
N GLY A 151 -43.22 22.71 18.60
CA GLY A 151 -42.32 23.20 19.65
C GLY A 151 -41.02 22.40 19.73
N ALA A 152 -40.57 21.84 18.60
CA ALA A 152 -39.23 21.26 18.49
C ALA A 152 -38.17 22.29 18.94
N LYS A 153 -37.22 21.85 19.76
CA LYS A 153 -36.12 22.66 20.28
C LYS A 153 -34.84 22.33 19.55
#